data_AF-A0A9Q1IYU0-F1
#
_entry.id   AF-A0A9Q1IYU0-F1
#
_cell.length_a   1.000
_cell.length_b   1.000
_cell.length_c   1.000
_cell.angle_alpha   90.00
_cell.angle_beta   90.00
_cell.angle_gamma   90.00
#
_symmetry.space_group_name_H-M   'P 1'
#
loop_
_entity.id
_entity.type
_entity.pdbx_description
1 polymer ?
#
loop_
_entity_poly.entity_id
_entity_poly.type
_entity_poly.pdbx_seq_one_letter_code
_entity_poly.pdbx_strand_id
1 'polypeptide(L)'
;MASASSFLEEEISCPVCSEIFRDPVVLRCSHSLCKACLQKYWEQKGSRKKLRTVPAPLQEKLKAFNEVKRICDQTAEHIKSQAQHTERQIKMEFEKLQQFLKDEEAARITALREEEEQRSQMMIEKI
;
A
#
# COMPACT_ATOMS: atom_id res chain seq x y z
N MET A 1 2.74 42.48 -23.68
CA MET A 1 3.67 42.02 -22.64
C MET A 1 2.93 42.13 -21.31
N ALA A 2 2.35 41.04 -20.81
CA ALA A 2 1.76 41.03 -19.48
C ALA A 2 2.91 41.23 -18.47
N SER A 3 2.80 42.25 -17.62
CA SER A 3 3.81 42.55 -16.61
C SER A 3 3.79 41.46 -15.53
N ALA A 4 4.94 41.16 -14.92
CA ALA A 4 5.02 40.23 -13.77
C ALA A 4 4.12 40.65 -12.58
N SER A 5 3.60 41.88 -12.60
CA SER A 5 2.69 42.44 -11.62
C SER A 5 1.28 41.84 -11.69
N SER A 6 0.77 41.48 -12.87
CA SER A 6 -0.61 41.01 -13.03
C SER A 6 -0.81 39.54 -12.65
N PHE A 7 0.27 38.75 -12.55
CA PHE A 7 0.18 37.31 -12.20
C PHE A 7 0.05 37.08 -10.68
N LEU A 8 0.60 38.00 -9.86
CA LEU A 8 0.56 37.92 -8.40
C LEU A 8 -0.73 38.49 -7.80
N GLU A 9 -1.45 39.33 -8.55
CA GLU A 9 -2.71 39.92 -8.11
C GLU A 9 -3.83 38.86 -8.00
N GLU A 10 -3.82 37.84 -8.85
CA GLU A 10 -4.81 36.76 -8.80
C GLU A 10 -4.63 35.85 -7.57
N GLU A 11 -3.38 35.55 -7.16
CA GLU A 11 -3.08 34.66 -6.02
C GLU A 11 -3.35 35.31 -4.64
N ILE A 12 -3.39 36.64 -4.58
CA ILE A 12 -3.58 37.42 -3.34
C ILE A 12 -4.96 38.11 -3.35
N SER A 13 -5.84 37.76 -4.31
CA SER A 13 -7.20 38.27 -4.39
C SER A 13 -8.21 37.34 -3.73
N CYS A 14 -9.21 37.95 -3.10
CA CYS A 14 -10.33 37.22 -2.53
C CYS A 14 -11.31 36.78 -3.62
N PRO A 15 -11.63 35.48 -3.75
CA PRO A 15 -12.51 34.99 -4.82
C PRO A 15 -13.98 35.44 -4.67
N VAL A 16 -14.34 36.10 -3.56
CA VAL A 16 -15.71 36.58 -3.31
C VAL A 16 -15.88 38.04 -3.73
N CYS A 17 -14.89 38.89 -3.47
CA CYS A 17 -14.96 40.31 -3.81
C CYS A 17 -14.01 40.71 -4.95
N SER A 18 -13.15 39.81 -5.41
CA SER A 18 -12.14 40.02 -6.45
C SER A 18 -11.14 41.15 -6.13
N GLU A 19 -10.98 41.47 -4.84
CA GLU A 19 -10.04 42.47 -4.33
C GLU A 19 -8.92 41.78 -3.57
N ILE A 20 -7.77 42.45 -3.43
CA ILE A 20 -6.68 41.99 -2.54
C ILE A 20 -7.24 41.70 -1.14
N PHE A 21 -6.81 40.57 -0.56
CA PHE A 21 -7.30 40.14 0.75
C PHE A 21 -7.19 41.23 1.82
N ARG A 22 -8.32 41.61 2.40
CA ARG A 22 -8.41 42.39 3.64
C ARG A 22 -8.77 41.45 4.78
N ASP A 23 -7.84 41.29 5.73
CA ASP A 23 -7.91 40.35 6.85
C ASP A 23 -8.22 38.91 6.39
N PRO A 24 -7.27 38.21 5.75
CA PRO A 24 -7.49 36.87 5.25
C PRO A 24 -7.75 35.88 6.39
N VAL A 25 -8.77 35.05 6.21
CA VAL A 25 -9.09 33.90 7.08
C VAL A 25 -8.88 32.63 6.27
N VAL A 26 -8.03 31.74 6.77
CA VAL A 26 -7.77 30.43 6.17
C VAL A 26 -8.78 29.41 6.69
N LEU A 27 -9.51 28.77 5.79
CA LEU A 27 -10.45 27.70 6.11
C LEU A 27 -9.73 26.36 6.30
N ARG A 28 -10.41 25.37 6.88
CA ARG A 28 -9.87 23.99 7.03
C ARG A 28 -9.49 23.31 5.71
N CYS A 29 -10.06 23.76 4.59
CA CYS A 29 -9.70 23.30 3.25
C CYS A 29 -8.57 24.13 2.61
N SER A 30 -7.83 24.92 3.40
CA SER A 30 -6.69 25.74 2.99
C SER A 30 -6.99 26.86 1.98
N HIS A 31 -8.26 27.21 1.80
CA HIS A 31 -8.66 28.37 1.00
C HIS A 31 -8.78 29.62 1.88
N SER A 32 -8.38 30.78 1.34
CA SER A 32 -8.42 32.07 2.02
C SER A 32 -9.58 32.94 1.53
N LEU A 33 -10.20 33.67 2.45
CA LEU A 33 -11.27 34.64 2.19
C LEU A 33 -11.07 35.88 3.06
N CYS A 34 -11.53 37.05 2.61
CA CYS A 34 -11.61 38.22 3.51
C CYS A 34 -12.55 37.90 4.68
N LYS A 35 -12.17 38.30 5.90
CA LYS A 35 -13.00 38.13 7.11
C LYS A 35 -14.42 38.65 6.91
N ALA A 36 -14.58 39.81 6.28
CA ALA A 36 -15.90 40.39 5.97
C ALA A 36 -16.70 39.55 4.96
N CYS A 37 -16.05 38.97 3.95
CA CYS A 37 -16.70 38.08 2.98
C CYS A 37 -17.16 36.77 3.63
N LEU A 38 -16.33 36.19 4.51
CA LEU A 38 -16.69 35.00 5.28
C LEU A 38 -17.85 35.27 6.25
N GLN A 39 -17.84 36.41 6.93
CA GLN A 39 -18.90 36.82 7.84
C GLN A 39 -20.23 37.02 7.10
N LYS A 40 -20.24 37.76 5.97
CA LYS A 40 -21.42 37.90 5.12
C LYS A 40 -21.97 36.56 4.65
N TYR A 41 -21.08 35.63 4.27
CA TYR A 41 -21.48 34.28 3.88
C TYR A 41 -22.18 33.54 5.03
N TRP A 42 -21.67 33.62 6.26
CA TRP A 42 -22.30 32.98 7.44
C TRP A 42 -23.60 33.66 7.85
N GLU A 43 -23.71 34.98 7.76
CA GLU A 43 -24.96 35.72 7.98
C GLU A 43 -26.03 35.28 6.96
N GLN A 44 -25.65 35.12 5.69
CA GLN A 44 -26.55 34.66 4.63
C GLN A 44 -26.91 33.17 4.76
N LYS A 45 -26.01 32.35 5.31
CA LYS A 45 -26.19 30.91 5.54
C LYS A 45 -26.96 30.62 6.84
N GLY A 46 -26.90 31.50 7.83
CA GLY A 46 -27.73 31.45 9.05
C GLY A 46 -29.23 31.41 8.74
N SER A 47 -29.63 31.98 7.59
CA SER A 47 -31.01 31.97 7.08
C SER A 47 -31.35 30.76 6.20
N ARG A 48 -30.38 29.90 5.84
CA ARG A 48 -30.61 28.72 4.99
C ARG A 48 -30.17 27.42 5.69
N LYS A 49 -31.06 26.89 6.52
CA LYS A 49 -30.95 25.55 7.16
C LYS A 49 -30.95 24.35 6.17
N LYS A 50 -30.83 24.56 4.86
CA LYS A 50 -31.03 23.52 3.81
C LYS A 50 -29.80 23.28 2.91
N LEU A 51 -28.62 23.11 3.49
CA LEU A 51 -27.53 22.45 2.74
C LEU A 51 -26.77 21.50 3.65
N ARG A 52 -27.40 20.35 3.93
CA ARG A 52 -26.83 19.27 4.75
C ARG A 52 -26.96 17.89 4.10
N THR A 53 -27.19 17.85 2.79
CA THR A 53 -27.21 16.63 1.99
C THR A 53 -26.13 16.73 0.93
N VAL A 54 -25.23 15.74 0.90
CA VAL A 54 -24.26 15.56 -0.18
C VAL A 54 -25.05 15.45 -1.49
N PRO A 55 -24.77 16.24 -2.52
CA PRO A 55 -25.41 16.13 -3.82
C PRO A 55 -25.40 14.69 -4.34
N ALA A 56 -26.50 14.21 -4.92
CA ALA A 56 -26.64 12.82 -5.39
C ALA A 56 -25.46 12.32 -6.26
N PRO A 57 -24.91 13.12 -7.22
CA PRO A 57 -23.75 12.68 -8.01
C PRO A 57 -22.49 12.43 -7.17
N LEU A 58 -22.31 13.14 -6.06
CA LEU A 58 -21.17 12.94 -5.15
C LEU A 58 -21.38 11.70 -4.27
N GLN A 59 -22.62 11.34 -3.97
CA GLN A 59 -22.93 10.11 -3.23
C GLN A 59 -22.65 8.85 -4.07
N GLU A 60 -22.94 8.88 -5.37
CA GLU A 60 -22.61 7.78 -6.29
C GLU A 60 -21.10 7.60 -6.44
N LYS A 61 -20.35 8.70 -6.63
CA LYS A 61 -18.88 8.66 -6.68
C LYS A 61 -18.28 8.11 -5.38
N LEU A 62 -18.85 8.46 -4.22
CA LEU A 62 -18.40 7.94 -2.93
C LEU A 62 -18.63 6.43 -2.81
N LYS A 63 -19.78 5.91 -3.28
CA LYS A 63 -20.06 4.47 -3.31
C LYS A 63 -19.07 3.73 -4.23
N ALA A 64 -18.85 4.25 -5.44
CA ALA A 64 -17.90 3.67 -6.38
C ALA A 64 -16.46 3.65 -5.81
N PHE A 65 -16.04 4.76 -5.18
CA PHE A 65 -14.74 4.85 -4.53
C PHE A 65 -14.58 3.81 -3.41
N ASN A 66 -15.58 3.66 -2.54
CA ASN A 66 -15.53 2.69 -1.46
C ASN A 66 -15.47 1.25 -1.96
N GLU A 67 -16.16 0.93 -3.06
CA GLU A 67 -16.10 -0.40 -3.67
C GLU A 67 -14.72 -0.69 -4.26
N VAL A 68 -14.14 0.27 -5.00
CA VAL A 68 -12.76 0.14 -5.52
C VAL A 68 -11.78 -0.03 -4.37
N LYS A 69 -11.90 0.78 -3.31
CA LYS A 69 -11.04 0.67 -2.12
C LYS A 69 -11.14 -0.74 -1.51
N ARG A 70 -12.36 -1.26 -1.33
CA ARG A 70 -12.59 -2.62 -0.80
C ARG A 70 -11.92 -3.69 -1.66
N ILE A 71 -12.03 -3.59 -2.99
CA ILE A 71 -11.39 -4.53 -3.92
C ILE A 71 -9.87 -4.44 -3.84
N CYS A 72 -9.31 -3.23 -3.78
CA CYS A 72 -7.86 -3.04 -3.63
C CYS A 72 -7.34 -3.62 -2.31
N ASP A 73 -8.03 -3.35 -1.21
CA ASP A 73 -7.67 -3.86 0.13
C ASP A 73 -7.67 -5.41 0.12
N GLN A 74 -8.72 -6.03 -0.43
CA GLN A 74 -8.82 -7.49 -0.56
C GLN A 74 -7.74 -8.08 -1.49
N THR A 75 -7.45 -7.39 -2.60
CA THR A 75 -6.43 -7.83 -3.55
C THR A 75 -5.04 -7.80 -2.91
N ALA A 76 -4.74 -6.76 -2.13
CA ALA A 76 -3.48 -6.65 -1.40
C ALA A 76 -3.31 -7.77 -0.36
N GLU A 77 -4.39 -8.08 0.39
CA GLU A 77 -4.41 -9.21 1.33
C GLU A 77 -4.20 -10.56 0.62
N HIS A 78 -4.83 -10.76 -0.53
CA HIS A 78 -4.65 -11.97 -1.33
C HIS A 78 -3.21 -12.11 -1.84
N ILE A 79 -2.64 -11.05 -2.42
CA ILE A 79 -1.24 -11.05 -2.90
C ILE A 79 -0.28 -11.39 -1.75
N LYS A 80 -0.49 -10.78 -0.58
CA LYS A 80 0.33 -11.03 0.60
C LYS A 80 0.24 -12.49 1.06
N SER A 81 -0.98 -13.02 1.19
CA SER A 81 -1.20 -14.40 1.65
C SER A 81 -0.66 -15.43 0.64
N GLN A 82 -0.84 -15.16 -0.66
CA GLN A 82 -0.29 -15.98 -1.74
C GLN A 82 1.23 -16.00 -1.71
N ALA A 83 1.89 -14.84 -1.60
CA ALA A 83 3.35 -14.76 -1.52
C ALA A 83 3.90 -15.57 -0.34
N GLN A 84 3.31 -15.42 0.85
CA GLN A 84 3.70 -16.17 2.04
C GLN A 84 3.47 -17.68 1.90
N HIS A 85 2.38 -18.08 1.24
CA HIS A 85 2.10 -19.47 0.97
C HIS A 85 3.15 -20.07 0.03
N THR A 86 3.42 -19.42 -1.10
CA THR A 86 4.44 -19.86 -2.06
C THR A 86 5.82 -19.90 -1.42
N GLU A 87 6.20 -18.91 -0.61
CA GLU A 87 7.48 -18.93 0.12
C GLU A 87 7.59 -20.15 1.03
N ARG A 88 6.53 -20.49 1.78
CA ARG A 88 6.51 -21.70 2.62
C ARG A 88 6.64 -22.96 1.78
N GLN A 89 5.94 -23.05 0.65
CA GLN A 89 6.04 -24.22 -0.24
C GLN A 89 7.47 -24.40 -0.76
N ILE A 90 8.10 -23.32 -1.22
CA ILE A 90 9.50 -23.36 -1.68
C ILE A 90 10.40 -23.88 -0.55
N LYS A 91 10.30 -23.32 0.66
CA LYS A 91 11.12 -23.77 1.80
C LYS A 91 10.93 -25.26 2.10
N MET A 92 9.69 -25.73 2.18
CA MET A 92 9.38 -27.13 2.46
C MET A 92 9.93 -28.08 1.38
N GLU A 93 9.83 -27.72 0.10
CA GLU A 93 10.37 -28.58 -0.98
C GLU A 93 11.91 -28.64 -0.95
N PHE A 94 12.58 -27.52 -0.62
CA PHE A 94 14.03 -27.52 -0.44
C PHE A 94 14.47 -28.33 0.80
N GLU A 95 13.73 -28.25 1.90
CA GLU A 95 14.00 -29.05 3.10
C GLU A 95 13.86 -30.56 2.82
N LYS A 96 12.84 -30.98 2.07
CA LYS A 96 12.68 -32.37 1.64
C LYS A 96 13.87 -32.85 0.81
N LEU A 97 14.30 -32.04 -0.17
CA LEU A 97 15.46 -32.37 -1.00
C LEU A 97 16.74 -32.47 -0.17
N GLN A 98 16.97 -31.54 0.75
CA GLN A 98 18.12 -31.58 1.63
C GLN A 98 18.13 -32.83 2.52
N GLN A 99 16.98 -33.22 3.06
CA GLN A 99 16.86 -34.45 3.85
C GLN A 99 17.17 -35.68 3.00
N PHE A 100 16.59 -35.77 1.80
CA PHE A 100 16.86 -36.85 0.86
C PHE A 100 18.35 -36.99 0.55
N LEU A 101 19.04 -35.86 0.28
CA LEU A 101 20.48 -35.88 -0.04
C LEU A 101 21.33 -36.36 1.15
N LYS A 102 20.98 -35.97 2.38
CA LYS A 102 21.68 -36.44 3.59
C LYS A 102 21.49 -37.94 3.80
N ASP A 103 20.26 -38.42 3.59
CA ASP A 103 19.94 -39.84 3.74
C ASP A 103 20.68 -40.68 2.69
N GLU A 104 20.69 -40.23 1.43
CA GLU A 104 21.43 -40.86 0.33
C GLU A 104 22.94 -40.86 0.57
N GLU A 105 23.52 -39.76 1.06
CA GLU A 105 24.94 -39.67 1.42
C GLU A 105 25.29 -40.67 2.54
N ALA A 106 24.51 -40.70 3.61
CA ALA A 106 24.72 -41.60 4.73
C ALA A 106 24.62 -43.07 4.30
N ALA A 107 23.65 -43.42 3.45
CA ALA A 107 23.51 -44.76 2.90
C ALA A 107 24.74 -45.18 2.08
N ARG A 108 25.25 -44.29 1.21
CA ARG A 108 26.44 -44.56 0.40
C ARG A 108 27.71 -44.71 1.23
N ILE A 109 27.91 -43.88 2.25
CA ILE A 109 29.05 -43.99 3.17
C ILE A 109 28.98 -45.32 3.92
N THR A 110 27.78 -45.73 4.36
CA THR A 110 27.58 -47.00 5.06
C THR A 110 27.93 -48.18 4.16
N ALA A 111 27.40 -48.22 2.94
CA ALA A 111 27.69 -49.27 1.97
C ALA A 111 29.19 -49.37 1.62
N LEU A 112 29.88 -48.22 1.50
CA LEU A 112 31.32 -48.20 1.26
C LEU A 112 32.12 -48.82 2.42
N ARG A 113 31.75 -48.51 3.66
CA ARG A 113 32.41 -49.07 4.86
C ARG A 113 32.19 -50.58 4.95
N GLU A 114 30.98 -51.05 4.66
CA GLU A 114 30.66 -52.48 4.62
C GLU A 114 31.48 -53.21 3.52
N GLU A 115 31.61 -52.61 2.34
CA GLU A 115 32.45 -53.16 1.27
C GLU A 115 33.94 -53.21 1.65
N GLU A 116 34.46 -52.15 2.30
CA GLU A 116 35.84 -52.10 2.80
C GLU A 116 36.11 -53.23 3.82
N GLU A 117 35.20 -53.42 4.78
CA GLU A 117 35.29 -54.46 5.80
C GLU A 117 35.24 -55.86 5.17
N GLN A 118 34.30 -56.09 4.25
CA GLN A 118 34.19 -57.36 3.52
C GLN A 118 35.47 -57.67 2.74
N ARG A 119 36.02 -56.71 2.01
CA ARG A 119 37.27 -56.91 1.25
C ARG A 119 38.45 -57.17 2.17
N SER A 120 38.55 -56.47 3.30
CA SER A 120 39.61 -56.67 4.29
C SER A 120 39.54 -58.08 4.91
N GLN A 121 38.34 -58.51 5.28
CA GLN A 121 38.09 -59.85 5.82
C GLN A 121 38.45 -60.95 4.82
N MET A 122 38.04 -60.80 3.55
CA MET A 122 38.39 -61.73 2.48
C MET A 122 39.90 -61.84 2.22
N MET A 123 40.69 -60.79 2.49
CA MET A 123 42.15 -60.86 2.39
C MET A 123 42.75 -61.66 3.54
N ILE A 124 42.24 -61.51 4.77
CA ILE A 124 42.69 -62.25 5.94
C ILE A 124 42.41 -63.76 5.77
N GLU A 125 41.22 -64.13 5.29
CA GLU A 125 40.84 -65.54 5.09
C GLU A 125 41.63 -66.27 4.00
N LYS A 126 42.32 -65.53 3.12
CA LYS A 126 43.11 -66.08 2.00
C LYS A 126 44.60 -66.25 2.30
N ILE A 127 45.07 -65.83 3.49
CA ILE A 127 46.46 -65.98 3.97
C ILE A 127 46.55 -67.27 4.79
#